data_AF-A0A2W7C536-F1
#
_entry.id   AF-A0A2W7C536-F1
#
_cell.length_a   1.000
_cell.length_b   1.000
_cell.length_c   1.000
_cell.angle_alpha   90.00
_cell.angle_beta   90.00
_cell.angle_gamma   90.00
#
_symmetry.space_group_name_H-M   'P 1'
#
loop_
_entity.id
_entity.type
_entity.pdbx_description
1 polymer ?
#
loop_
_entity_poly.entity_id
_entity_poly.type
_entity_poly.pdbx_seq_one_letter_code
_entity_poly.pdbx_strand_id
1 'polypeptide(L)'
;MPKKDVATLILLRPRDLQIYIDALRWAEACVFCFPTWWSGMPAILKGYFDRVWRPGVAYELPADGGVIKPALLNIRRMGVVTTCGSPWWYTELYMQNPGRKVLCHSP
;
A
#
# COMPACT_ATOMS: atom_id res chain seq x y z
N MET A 1 -25.49 22.50 -14.60
CA MET A 1 -24.95 21.67 -13.51
C MET A 1 -23.43 21.65 -13.58
N PRO A 2 -22.70 22.16 -12.58
CA PRO A 2 -21.24 22.29 -12.67
C PRO A 2 -20.55 20.94 -12.38
N LYS A 3 -19.77 20.45 -13.35
CA LYS A 3 -18.98 19.20 -13.31
C LYS A 3 -17.76 19.24 -12.36
N LYS A 4 -17.79 20.04 -11.31
CA LYS A 4 -16.64 20.32 -10.43
C LYS A 4 -16.60 19.48 -9.15
N ASP A 5 -17.62 18.65 -8.92
CA ASP A 5 -17.73 17.89 -7.67
C ASP A 5 -17.33 16.42 -7.82
N VAL A 6 -17.39 15.85 -9.03
CA VAL A 6 -17.12 14.42 -9.27
C VAL A 6 -15.62 14.10 -9.36
N ALA A 7 -14.80 15.05 -9.83
CA ALA A 7 -13.33 14.91 -9.83
C ALA A 7 -12.71 15.12 -8.43
N THR A 8 -13.44 15.74 -7.52
CA THR A 8 -12.97 16.11 -6.17
C THR A 8 -12.88 14.90 -5.23
N LEU A 9 -13.61 13.82 -5.51
CA LEU A 9 -13.57 12.57 -4.73
C LEU A 9 -12.41 11.63 -5.12
N ILE A 10 -11.76 11.84 -6.27
CA ILE A 10 -10.70 10.94 -6.80
C ILE A 10 -9.29 11.50 -6.54
N LEU A 11 -9.17 12.78 -6.17
CA LEU A 11 -7.88 13.43 -5.93
C LEU A 11 -7.77 13.80 -4.44
N LEU A 12 -7.18 12.88 -3.66
CA LEU A 12 -6.67 13.17 -2.31
C LEU A 12 -5.93 14.51 -2.35
N ARG A 13 -6.52 15.58 -1.79
CA ARG A 13 -5.83 16.88 -1.73
C ARG A 13 -4.65 16.72 -0.78
N PRO A 14 -3.59 17.56 -0.88
CA PRO A 14 -2.43 17.47 0.02
C PRO A 14 -2.79 17.48 1.52
N ARG A 15 -3.87 18.16 1.89
CA ARG A 15 -4.42 18.18 3.26
C ARG A 15 -5.05 16.84 3.68
N ASP A 16 -5.71 16.15 2.76
CA ASP A 16 -6.33 14.85 3.04
C ASP A 16 -5.25 13.76 3.15
N LEU A 17 -4.10 13.93 2.48
CA LEU A 17 -2.97 13.02 2.53
C LEU A 17 -2.29 12.96 3.90
N GLN A 18 -2.20 14.10 4.61
CA GLN A 18 -1.48 14.20 5.87
C GLN A 18 -2.11 13.32 6.96
N ILE A 19 -3.43 13.20 6.96
CA ILE A 19 -4.17 12.34 7.90
C ILE A 19 -3.71 10.88 7.75
N TYR A 20 -3.52 10.40 6.52
CA TYR A 20 -3.03 9.05 6.27
C TYR A 20 -1.56 8.87 6.63
N ILE A 21 -0.72 9.89 6.40
CA ILE A 21 0.69 9.88 6.79
C ILE A 21 0.81 9.81 8.32
N ASP A 22 0.04 10.60 9.05
CA ASP A 22 0.07 10.63 10.51
C ASP A 22 -0.47 9.32 11.10
N ALA A 23 -1.56 8.78 10.54
CA ALA A 23 -2.07 7.47 10.91
C ALA A 23 -1.03 6.36 10.66
N LEU A 24 -0.30 6.43 9.54
CA LEU A 24 0.76 5.47 9.21
C LEU A 24 1.98 5.56 10.13
N ARG A 25 2.33 6.77 10.58
CA ARG A 25 3.40 7.01 11.58
C ARG A 25 3.02 6.56 12.98
N TRP A 26 1.74 6.58 13.31
CA TRP A 26 1.24 6.11 14.61
C TRP A 26 1.02 4.59 14.65
N ALA A 27 0.62 3.98 13.54
CA ALA A 27 0.23 2.58 13.49
C ALA A 27 1.38 1.61 13.78
N GLU A 28 1.15 0.59 14.62
CA GLU A 28 2.11 -0.52 14.83
C GLU A 28 1.84 -1.72 13.91
N ALA A 29 0.66 -1.75 13.27
CA ALA A 29 0.27 -2.77 12.31
C ALA A 29 -0.65 -2.19 11.23
N CYS A 30 -0.59 -2.73 10.02
CA CYS A 30 -1.46 -2.32 8.91
C CYS A 30 -2.18 -3.53 8.30
N VAL A 31 -3.48 -3.41 8.06
CA VAL A 31 -4.28 -4.43 7.37
C VAL A 31 -4.94 -3.79 6.15
N PHE A 32 -4.69 -4.34 4.97
CA PHE A 32 -5.29 -3.87 3.71
C PHE A 32 -6.40 -4.81 3.25
N CYS A 33 -7.63 -4.30 3.20
CA CYS A 33 -8.80 -5.05 2.76
C CYS A 33 -9.25 -4.56 1.38
N PHE A 34 -9.10 -5.36 0.33
CA PHE A 34 -9.47 -4.96 -1.04
C PHE A 34 -9.81 -6.16 -1.92
N PRO A 35 -10.67 -6.02 -2.95
CA PRO A 35 -10.86 -7.08 -3.94
C PRO A 35 -9.65 -7.18 -4.88
N THR A 36 -9.25 -8.40 -5.24
CA THR A 36 -8.20 -8.61 -6.26
C THR A 36 -8.74 -8.26 -7.64
N TRP A 37 -8.16 -7.25 -8.29
CA TRP A 37 -8.45 -6.88 -9.68
C TRP A 37 -7.19 -7.06 -10.52
N TRP A 38 -7.29 -7.75 -11.66
CA TRP A 38 -6.15 -8.03 -12.53
C TRP A 38 -4.93 -8.63 -11.80
N SER A 39 -5.19 -9.61 -10.92
CA SER A 39 -4.16 -10.27 -10.12
C SER A 39 -3.40 -9.32 -9.16
N GLY A 40 -3.96 -8.16 -8.83
CA GLY A 40 -3.33 -7.20 -7.92
C GLY A 40 -4.32 -6.32 -7.17
N MET A 41 -3.77 -5.27 -6.54
CA MET A 41 -4.57 -4.25 -5.86
C MET A 41 -5.30 -3.35 -6.88
N PRO A 42 -6.49 -2.81 -6.53
CA PRO A 42 -7.20 -1.88 -7.38
C PRO A 42 -6.39 -0.58 -7.55
N ALA A 43 -6.58 0.12 -8.68
CA ALA A 43 -5.84 1.32 -9.04
C ALA A 43 -5.89 2.43 -7.97
N ILE A 44 -6.99 2.52 -7.24
CA ILE A 44 -7.14 3.47 -6.12
C ILE A 44 -6.18 3.17 -4.97
N LEU A 45 -6.01 1.89 -4.62
CA LEU A 45 -5.08 1.48 -3.56
C LEU A 45 -3.63 1.66 -4.02
N LYS A 46 -3.34 1.37 -5.29
CA LYS A 46 -2.04 1.69 -5.87
C LYS A 46 -1.73 3.18 -5.79
N GLY A 47 -2.70 4.04 -6.12
CA GLY A 47 -2.57 5.49 -6.01
C GLY A 47 -2.44 5.99 -4.56
N TYR A 48 -2.93 5.24 -3.57
CA TYR A 48 -2.67 5.52 -2.16
C TYR A 48 -1.20 5.25 -1.82
N PHE A 49 -0.68 4.07 -2.19
CA PHE A 49 0.73 3.73 -1.97
C PHE A 49 1.67 4.75 -2.62
N ASP A 50 1.42 5.14 -3.87
CA ASP A 50 2.29 6.09 -4.57
C ASP A 50 2.38 7.48 -3.91
N ARG A 51 1.33 7.90 -3.21
CA ARG A 51 1.27 9.24 -2.59
C ARG A 51 1.66 9.22 -1.11
N VAL A 52 1.24 8.19 -0.37
CA VAL A 52 1.48 8.08 1.08
C VAL A 52 2.82 7.40 1.37
N TRP A 53 3.19 6.37 0.62
CA TRP A 53 4.42 5.60 0.82
C TRP A 53 5.59 6.14 -0.02
N ARG A 54 5.76 7.46 0.02
CA ARG A 54 6.78 8.17 -0.74
C ARG A 54 8.09 8.34 0.04
N PRO A 55 9.19 8.73 -0.64
CA PRO A 55 10.43 9.10 0.04
C PRO A 55 10.20 10.19 1.09
N GLY A 56 10.80 10.03 2.27
CA GLY A 56 10.62 10.92 3.44
C GLY A 56 9.40 10.58 4.32
N VAL A 57 8.59 9.60 3.92
CA VAL A 57 7.52 9.03 4.75
C VAL A 57 7.78 7.57 5.03
N ALA A 58 7.80 6.74 3.97
CA ALA A 58 7.94 5.29 4.13
C ALA A 58 9.40 4.82 4.17
N TYR A 59 10.24 5.47 3.39
CA TYR A 59 11.66 5.17 3.27
C TYR A 59 12.44 6.44 2.96
N GLU A 60 13.73 6.41 3.27
CA GLU A 60 14.68 7.44 2.88
C GLU A 60 15.48 6.94 1.69
N LEU A 61 15.59 7.80 0.68
CA LEU A 61 16.43 7.56 -0.49
C LEU A 61 17.69 8.42 -0.34
N PRO A 62 18.87 7.83 -0.09
CA PRO A 62 20.11 8.60 0.01
C PRO A 62 20.41 9.31 -1.31
N ALA A 63 20.81 10.58 -1.24
CA ALA A 63 21.15 11.38 -2.41
C ALA A 63 22.31 10.78 -3.23
N ASP A 64 23.18 10.01 -2.56
CA ASP A 64 24.35 9.36 -3.15
C ASP A 64 24.02 8.01 -3.84
N GLY A 65 22.74 7.68 -4.00
CA GLY A 65 22.31 6.40 -4.60
C GLY A 65 22.58 5.18 -3.71
N GLY A 66 22.85 5.40 -2.42
CA GLY A 66 23.05 4.34 -1.43
C GLY A 66 21.78 3.52 -1.14
N VAL A 67 21.93 2.53 -0.27
CA VAL A 67 20.85 1.59 0.10
C VAL A 67 19.65 2.34 0.69
N ILE A 68 18.46 2.02 0.20
CA ILE A 68 17.17 2.55 0.70
C ILE A 68 17.02 2.18 2.18
N LYS A 69 16.83 3.17 3.04
CA LYS A 69 16.61 2.95 4.47
C LYS A 69 15.11 3.00 4.80
N PRO A 70 14.58 2.06 5.59
CA PRO A 70 13.19 2.12 6.01
C PRO A 70 12.99 3.26 7.02
N ALA A 71 11.94 4.06 6.83
CA ALA A 71 11.57 5.14 7.75
C ALA A 71 10.38 4.75 8.66
N LEU A 72 9.57 3.76 8.25
CA LEU A 72 8.44 3.23 9.03
C LEU A 72 8.87 2.04 9.91
N LEU A 73 9.69 2.31 10.92
CA LEU A 73 10.17 1.28 11.88
C LEU A 73 9.10 0.87 12.91
N ASN A 74 8.01 1.63 12.98
CA ASN A 74 6.88 1.41 13.88
C ASN A 74 6.00 0.21 13.47
N ILE A 75 5.88 -0.06 12.16
CA ILE A 75 4.97 -1.09 11.65
C ILE A 75 5.64 -2.46 11.77
N ARG A 76 5.23 -3.24 12.78
CA ARG A 76 5.76 -4.58 13.07
C ARG A 76 5.02 -5.70 12.34
N ARG A 77 3.77 -5.45 11.92
CA ARG A 77 2.93 -6.46 11.27
C ARG A 77 2.14 -5.87 10.10
N MET A 78 2.12 -6.59 8.98
CA MET A 78 1.27 -6.27 7.83
C MET A 78 0.41 -7.47 7.45
N GLY A 79 -0.88 -7.21 7.23
CA GLY A 79 -1.85 -8.19 6.77
C GLY A 79 -2.56 -7.71 5.51
N VAL A 80 -3.01 -8.65 4.69
CA VAL A 80 -3.84 -8.37 3.52
C VAL A 80 -5.03 -9.32 3.56
N VAL A 81 -6.22 -8.76 3.46
CA VAL A 81 -7.47 -9.51 3.30
C VAL A 81 -7.99 -9.20 1.91
N THR A 82 -7.98 -10.20 1.02
CA THR A 82 -8.48 -10.03 -0.33
C THR A 82 -9.58 -11.02 -0.67
N THR A 83 -10.55 -10.56 -1.45
CA THR A 83 -11.55 -11.41 -2.09
C THR A 83 -11.14 -11.62 -3.55
N CYS A 84 -10.87 -12.86 -3.93
CA CYS A 84 -10.59 -13.26 -5.31
C CYS A 84 -11.66 -14.25 -5.78
N GLY A 85 -12.26 -13.99 -6.95
CA GLY A 85 -13.22 -14.92 -7.57
C GLY A 85 -12.56 -16.16 -8.20
N SER A 86 -11.23 -16.24 -8.16
CA SER A 86 -10.44 -17.36 -8.66
C SER A 86 -10.33 -18.47 -7.62
N PRO A 87 -10.31 -19.76 -8.03
CA PRO A 87 -10.13 -20.88 -7.11
C PRO A 87 -8.87 -20.74 -6.26
N TRP A 88 -8.94 -21.13 -4.99
CA TRP A 88 -7.84 -21.04 -4.01
C TRP A 88 -6.48 -21.56 -4.53
N TRP A 89 -6.46 -22.62 -5.33
CA TRP A 89 -5.23 -23.20 -5.89
C TRP A 89 -4.52 -22.28 -6.89
N TYR A 90 -5.23 -21.40 -7.59
CA TYR A 90 -4.63 -20.45 -8.54
C TYR A 90 -3.92 -19.32 -7.79
N THR A 91 -4.52 -18.82 -6.72
CA THR A 91 -3.95 -17.78 -5.85
C THR A 91 -2.80 -18.33 -4.97
N GLU A 92 -2.91 -19.58 -4.50
CA GLU A 92 -1.94 -20.23 -3.61
C GLU A 92 -0.76 -20.89 -4.36
N LEU A 93 -1.00 -21.60 -5.49
CA LEU A 93 0.02 -22.39 -6.19
C LEU A 93 0.66 -21.65 -7.38
N TYR A 94 -0.13 -20.92 -8.18
CA TYR A 94 0.37 -20.24 -9.40
C TYR A 94 0.92 -18.84 -9.11
N MET A 95 0.23 -18.04 -8.28
CA MET A 95 0.75 -16.73 -7.84
C MET A 95 1.76 -16.82 -6.69
N GLN A 96 2.02 -18.03 -6.15
CA GLN A 96 3.00 -18.31 -5.09
C GLN A 96 2.88 -17.41 -3.86
N ASN A 97 1.67 -16.94 -3.56
CA ASN A 97 1.38 -16.14 -2.37
C ASN A 97 2.34 -14.92 -2.23
N PRO A 98 2.23 -13.91 -3.13
CA PRO A 98 3.23 -12.86 -3.26
C PRO A 98 3.36 -12.00 -1.98
N GLY A 99 2.31 -11.92 -1.17
CA GLY A 99 2.35 -11.28 0.16
C GLY A 99 3.31 -11.96 1.12
N ARG A 100 3.39 -13.31 1.12
CA ARG A 100 4.30 -14.05 2.00
C ARG A 100 5.76 -13.96 1.55
N LYS A 101 6.01 -13.97 0.23
CA LYS A 101 7.35 -13.79 -0.34
C LYS A 101 7.92 -12.38 -0.16
N VAL A 102 7.06 -11.36 -0.17
CA VAL A 102 7.48 -9.96 0.01
C VAL A 102 7.61 -9.58 1.49
N LEU A 103 6.80 -10.16 2.39
CA LEU A 103 6.74 -9.77 3.81
C LEU A 103 7.50 -10.70 4.77
N CYS A 104 7.75 -11.96 4.40
CA CYS A 104 8.43 -12.92 5.28
C CYS A 104 9.59 -13.60 4.54
N HIS A 105 10.70 -12.89 4.41
CA HIS A 105 12.00 -13.54 4.28
C HIS A 105 12.47 -13.87 5.71
N SER A 106 12.27 -15.12 6.13
CA SER A 106 13.10 -15.66 7.23
C SER A 106 14.50 -15.93 6.65
N PRO A 107 15.57 -15.70 7.43
CA PRO A 107 16.94 -15.99 7.00
C PRO A 107 17.13 -17.45 6.58
#